data_AF-A0A522LVF1-F1
#
_entry.id   AF-A0A522LVF1-F1
#
_cell.length_a   1.000
_cell.length_b   1.000
_cell.length_c   1.000
_cell.angle_alpha   90.00
_cell.angle_beta   90.00
_cell.angle_gamma   90.00
#
_symmetry.space_group_name_H-M   'P 1'
#
loop_
_entity.id
_entity.type
_entity.pdbx_description
1 polymer ?
#
loop_
_entity_poly.entity_id
_entity_poly.type
_entity_poly.pdbx_seq_one_letter_code
_entity_poly.pdbx_strand_id
1 'polypeptide(L)'
;MGVGNDHEGEAAPRPALRHDPRGDRAHGLPRRRSRQRELPRARARVPQRQLHLRGPPPRRGLPVGTARTRRGAGAVRDRGPRLVHRGHAGRPGGRGHRRRGGRRPALPGGGGPRVHAGEPPATARGRVGEGDRAGLFAVRAAPGRAVIRSLALGPTDRLLVLLPHPDDESVAAGGLLQHALEVGSRLLVVFFTDGDNNPWAQRASELRWRIGPADRARFAARRRDEVRAALGRLGVPLDAVRFLGFPDQGTTDLLLHGNEVAFRAVLEAIETWAPTVVGGPSLFDLHPDHSALAVLAEFALAALRETTGVRSRIRYLVHNPGLLSRLDEGALVLPLSEAQRERKKAAIACHKTQLVLRGSWLLSFAGGDERFYLEESPFGGDHHPVVGCRREGGVVAIEVASGAHLRAFGRRTLCLVGCDGGVTGAAIDLPPHGGRVAVRDPRTGRVLGEGEFHGARGRGTVVVPAELAPPGAVTFAKIEHARGFFDEAGWKALAAAGRPGTRS
;
A
#
# COMPACT_ATOMS: atom_id res chain seq x y z
N MET A 1 -83.30 16.39 -41.83
CA MET A 1 -83.17 16.09 -40.39
C MET A 1 -81.71 16.37 -40.06
N GLY A 2 -81.27 17.49 -39.47
CA GLY A 2 -81.86 18.30 -38.40
C GLY A 2 -81.36 17.77 -37.04
N VAL A 3 -80.81 18.55 -36.10
CA VAL A 3 -80.69 20.03 -35.93
C VAL A 3 -79.52 20.34 -34.96
N GLY A 4 -78.92 21.55 -35.01
CA GLY A 4 -78.19 22.22 -33.89
C GLY A 4 -76.82 21.63 -33.49
N ASN A 5 -75.65 22.26 -33.63
CA ASN A 5 -75.22 23.68 -33.76
C ASN A 5 -75.14 24.48 -32.43
N ASP A 6 -74.32 25.55 -32.48
CA ASP A 6 -74.17 26.67 -31.54
C ASP A 6 -72.99 26.56 -30.54
N HIS A 7 -72.15 27.57 -30.32
CA HIS A 7 -71.86 28.80 -31.11
C HIS A 7 -70.51 29.42 -30.66
N GLU A 8 -69.77 30.02 -31.61
CA GLU A 8 -69.00 31.29 -31.57
C GLU A 8 -68.00 31.65 -30.43
N GLY A 9 -67.00 32.50 -30.68
CA GLY A 9 -66.62 33.18 -31.93
C GLY A 9 -65.37 34.07 -31.79
N GLU A 10 -64.76 34.35 -32.97
CA GLU A 10 -64.20 35.64 -33.44
C GLU A 10 -63.15 36.45 -32.62
N ALA A 11 -62.27 37.26 -33.22
CA ALA A 11 -62.07 37.68 -34.62
C ALA A 11 -60.57 37.97 -34.94
N ALA A 12 -60.28 38.24 -36.22
CA ALA A 12 -58.95 38.55 -36.79
C ALA A 12 -58.70 40.10 -36.81
N PRO A 13 -57.92 40.77 -37.71
CA PRO A 13 -56.91 40.34 -38.71
C PRO A 13 -55.66 41.27 -38.95
N ARG A 14 -54.51 40.69 -39.37
CA ARG A 14 -53.51 41.21 -40.39
C ARG A 14 -52.81 42.59 -40.12
N PRO A 15 -51.86 43.11 -40.96
CA PRO A 15 -51.16 42.56 -42.14
C PRO A 15 -49.60 42.60 -42.12
N ALA A 16 -49.04 42.03 -43.22
CA ALA A 16 -47.72 42.10 -43.90
C ALA A 16 -46.84 43.38 -43.74
N LEU A 17 -45.52 43.41 -44.04
CA LEU A 17 -44.80 43.04 -45.30
C LEU A 17 -43.26 42.83 -45.13
N ARG A 18 -42.68 41.97 -46.01
CA ARG A 18 -41.36 42.00 -46.73
C ARG A 18 -40.19 42.82 -46.12
N HIS A 19 -38.94 42.32 -46.05
CA HIS A 19 -38.10 41.95 -47.21
C HIS A 19 -36.84 41.10 -46.84
N ASP A 20 -36.34 40.30 -47.81
CA ASP A 20 -35.06 39.55 -47.80
C ASP A 20 -33.89 40.45 -48.27
N PRO A 21 -32.63 40.27 -47.76
CA PRO A 21 -31.63 39.56 -48.56
C PRO A 21 -30.59 38.68 -47.81
N ARG A 22 -30.56 37.39 -48.19
CA ARG A 22 -29.37 36.51 -48.41
C ARG A 22 -28.41 36.19 -47.25
N GLY A 23 -28.30 34.90 -46.92
CA GLY A 23 -27.19 34.31 -46.14
C GLY A 23 -27.19 32.78 -46.17
N ASP A 24 -26.15 32.18 -46.79
CA ASP A 24 -25.99 30.74 -47.08
C ASP A 24 -26.26 29.72 -45.94
N ARG A 25 -26.81 28.57 -46.37
CA ARG A 25 -26.49 27.18 -45.95
C ARG A 25 -26.31 26.85 -44.45
N ALA A 26 -27.16 25.95 -43.94
CA ALA A 26 -26.86 24.51 -43.89
C ALA A 26 -27.94 23.73 -43.11
N HIS A 27 -28.17 22.47 -43.49
CA HIS A 27 -29.21 21.64 -42.88
C HIS A 27 -28.94 21.30 -41.40
N GLY A 28 -29.96 21.47 -40.55
CA GLY A 28 -29.91 21.03 -39.17
C GLY A 28 -30.01 19.52 -39.04
N LEU A 29 -29.10 18.93 -38.25
CA LEU A 29 -29.23 17.56 -37.71
C LEU A 29 -29.57 17.62 -36.22
N PRO A 30 -30.37 16.66 -35.69
CA PRO A 30 -30.96 16.78 -34.38
C PRO A 30 -29.93 16.62 -33.24
N ARG A 31 -29.96 17.56 -32.29
CA ARG A 31 -29.18 17.49 -31.04
C ARG A 31 -29.62 16.26 -30.22
N ARG A 32 -28.84 15.17 -30.26
CA ARG A 32 -28.96 14.08 -29.28
C ARG A 32 -28.69 14.65 -27.88
N ARG A 33 -29.74 14.79 -27.06
CA ARG A 33 -29.58 14.95 -25.61
C ARG A 33 -28.96 13.68 -25.04
N SER A 34 -27.65 13.70 -24.79
CA SER A 34 -26.99 12.73 -23.92
C SER A 34 -27.59 12.84 -22.52
N ARG A 35 -28.44 11.87 -22.14
CA ARG A 35 -28.79 11.66 -20.73
C ARG A 35 -27.55 11.12 -19.99
N GLN A 36 -26.63 12.01 -19.65
CA GLN A 36 -25.70 11.73 -18.55
C GLN A 36 -26.57 11.51 -17.30
N ARG A 37 -26.59 10.29 -16.78
CA ARG A 37 -27.02 10.07 -15.39
C ARG A 37 -25.97 10.76 -14.52
N GLU A 38 -26.37 11.80 -13.81
CA GLU A 38 -25.52 12.36 -12.75
C GLU A 38 -25.23 11.24 -11.75
N LEU A 39 -23.93 11.00 -11.49
CA LEU A 39 -23.52 10.06 -10.45
C LEU A 39 -23.94 10.63 -9.08
N PRO A 40 -24.60 9.85 -8.21
CA PRO A 40 -24.98 10.32 -6.89
C PRO A 40 -23.73 10.78 -6.13
N ARG A 41 -23.76 12.02 -5.61
CA ARG A 41 -22.72 12.50 -4.69
C ARG A 41 -22.78 11.67 -3.41
N ALA A 42 -21.91 10.67 -3.30
CA ALA A 42 -21.81 9.78 -2.15
C ALA A 42 -21.42 10.54 -0.86
N ARG A 43 -22.43 11.10 -0.17
CA ARG A 43 -22.31 11.59 1.21
C ARG A 43 -22.47 10.43 2.20
N ALA A 44 -21.57 9.45 2.14
CA ALA A 44 -21.44 8.42 3.17
C ALA A 44 -20.38 8.88 4.19
N ARG A 45 -20.77 9.67 5.19
CA ARG A 45 -19.99 9.74 6.44
C ARG A 45 -20.21 8.44 7.18
N VAL A 46 -19.21 7.57 7.23
CA VAL A 46 -19.23 6.37 8.09
C VAL A 46 -19.48 6.81 9.54
N PRO A 47 -20.55 6.34 10.22
CA PRO A 47 -20.81 6.74 11.59
C PRO A 47 -19.71 6.23 12.55
N GLN A 48 -19.14 7.10 13.37
CA GLN A 48 -18.03 6.79 14.28
C GLN A 48 -18.28 5.66 15.29
N ARG A 49 -19.52 5.16 15.41
CA ARG A 49 -19.90 4.12 16.38
C ARG A 49 -19.47 2.70 15.99
N GLN A 50 -19.01 2.45 14.76
CA GLN A 50 -18.45 1.16 14.34
C GLN A 50 -16.91 1.09 14.40
N LEU A 51 -16.22 2.17 14.78
CA LEU A 51 -14.75 2.25 14.86
C LEU A 51 -14.18 1.97 16.27
N HIS A 52 -14.93 1.32 17.15
CA HIS A 52 -14.53 1.11 18.55
C HIS A 52 -13.83 -0.24 18.76
N LEU A 53 -12.57 -0.33 18.32
CA LEU A 53 -11.63 -1.27 18.94
C LEU A 53 -11.38 -0.79 20.38
N ARG A 54 -11.94 -1.50 21.36
CA ARG A 54 -11.64 -1.26 22.77
C ARG A 54 -10.16 -1.56 23.01
N GLY A 55 -9.44 -0.61 23.60
CA GLY A 55 -8.08 -0.83 24.08
C GLY A 55 -8.00 -1.97 25.11
N PRO A 56 -6.78 -2.47 25.41
CA PRO A 56 -6.61 -3.59 26.32
C PRO A 56 -7.19 -3.29 27.71
N PRO A 57 -7.78 -4.29 28.39
CA PRO A 57 -8.42 -4.07 29.69
C PRO A 57 -7.38 -3.62 30.74
N PRO A 58 -7.78 -2.78 31.71
CA PRO A 58 -6.89 -2.36 32.78
C PRO A 58 -6.43 -3.58 33.59
N ARG A 59 -5.15 -3.58 33.97
CA ARG A 59 -4.57 -4.63 34.83
C ARG A 59 -5.35 -4.69 36.14
N ARG A 60 -5.92 -5.84 36.48
CA ARG A 60 -6.54 -6.07 37.79
C ARG A 60 -5.48 -5.87 38.87
N GLY A 61 -5.75 -4.97 39.81
CA GLY A 61 -4.96 -4.83 41.02
C GLY A 61 -5.07 -6.06 41.92
N LEU A 62 -4.03 -6.31 42.69
CA LEU A 62 -4.03 -7.33 43.74
C LEU A 62 -5.08 -6.99 44.81
N PRO A 63 -5.74 -7.99 45.43
CA PRO A 63 -6.77 -7.74 46.42
C PRO A 63 -6.17 -7.15 47.70
N VAL A 64 -6.76 -6.05 48.18
CA VAL A 64 -6.45 -5.48 49.49
C VAL A 64 -7.11 -6.34 50.57
N GLY A 65 -6.30 -7.02 51.39
CA GLY A 65 -6.75 -7.74 52.56
C GLY A 65 -7.17 -6.79 53.70
N THR A 66 -8.30 -7.08 54.34
CA THR A 66 -8.87 -6.29 55.44
C THR A 66 -8.03 -6.34 56.71
N ALA A 67 -8.06 -5.26 57.49
CA ALA A 67 -7.23 -5.04 58.67
C ALA A 67 -7.51 -6.02 59.84
N ARG A 68 -6.47 -6.30 60.64
CA ARG A 68 -6.62 -6.58 62.07
C ARG A 68 -5.48 -5.99 62.89
N THR A 69 -5.87 -5.33 63.97
CA THR A 69 -5.10 -4.52 64.93
C THR A 69 -3.94 -5.22 65.65
N ARG A 70 -2.86 -4.49 65.99
CA ARG A 70 -2.43 -4.28 67.39
C ARG A 70 -1.39 -3.15 67.56
N ARG A 71 -1.21 -2.71 68.81
CA ARG A 71 -0.61 -1.45 69.30
C ARG A 71 0.93 -1.44 69.39
N GLY A 72 1.52 -0.23 69.47
CA GLY A 72 2.90 0.04 69.92
C GLY A 72 3.58 1.13 69.09
N ALA A 73 3.36 2.42 69.33
CA ALA A 73 4.02 3.27 70.34
C ALA A 73 5.56 3.42 70.13
N GLY A 74 6.04 4.62 69.76
CA GLY A 74 7.49 4.88 69.68
C GLY A 74 7.95 6.14 68.93
N ALA A 75 7.99 7.28 69.62
CA ALA A 75 8.91 8.42 69.44
C ALA A 75 9.21 9.04 68.04
N VAL A 76 8.75 10.28 67.90
CA VAL A 76 9.28 11.34 67.03
C VAL A 76 10.78 11.58 67.25
N ARG A 77 11.55 11.84 66.17
CA ARG A 77 12.58 12.90 66.18
C ARG A 77 12.94 13.41 64.77
N ASP A 78 12.91 14.73 64.66
CA ASP A 78 13.28 15.55 63.51
C ASP A 78 14.81 15.78 63.45
N ARG A 79 15.37 15.94 62.23
CA ARG A 79 16.47 16.87 61.89
C ARG A 79 16.87 16.79 60.41
N GLY A 80 17.03 17.98 59.82
CA GLY A 80 17.43 18.22 58.43
C GLY A 80 18.94 18.11 58.10
N PRO A 81 19.38 18.65 56.95
CA PRO A 81 20.37 18.00 56.08
C PRO A 81 21.78 18.62 56.10
N ARG A 82 22.78 17.88 55.57
CA ARG A 82 24.09 18.44 55.14
C ARG A 82 24.68 17.76 53.90
N LEU A 83 25.15 18.58 52.95
CA LEU A 83 26.14 18.20 51.93
C LEU A 83 27.55 18.20 52.53
N VAL A 84 28.45 17.33 52.02
CA VAL A 84 29.91 17.59 51.98
C VAL A 84 30.51 16.99 50.70
N HIS A 85 31.62 17.55 50.21
CA HIS A 85 32.27 17.27 48.92
C HIS A 85 33.80 17.11 49.14
N ARG A 86 34.52 16.39 48.24
CA ARG A 86 36.00 16.17 48.20
C ARG A 86 36.58 15.21 49.29
N GLY A 87 37.72 14.53 49.10
CA GLY A 87 38.57 14.35 47.89
C GLY A 87 39.92 13.62 48.17
N HIS A 88 40.51 13.01 47.12
CA HIS A 88 41.90 12.54 46.88
C HIS A 88 42.93 12.18 48.00
N ALA A 89 43.56 11.00 47.85
CA ALA A 89 45.02 10.75 47.64
C ALA A 89 45.26 9.21 47.45
N GLY A 90 46.31 8.65 46.82
CA GLY A 90 47.45 9.18 46.05
C GLY A 90 48.30 8.03 45.42
N ARG A 91 49.18 8.33 44.44
CA ARG A 91 50.24 7.41 43.91
C ARG A 91 51.60 7.72 44.59
N PRO A 92 52.68 6.93 44.40
CA PRO A 92 53.63 7.06 43.25
C PRO A 92 54.10 5.68 42.70
N GLY A 93 54.89 5.47 41.64
CA GLY A 93 55.66 6.26 40.63
C GLY A 93 56.55 5.27 39.82
N GLY A 94 57.31 5.56 38.74
CA GLY A 94 57.52 6.73 37.89
C GLY A 94 58.78 6.57 36.98
N ARG A 95 58.97 7.46 35.97
CA ARG A 95 60.12 7.61 35.02
C ARG A 95 60.17 6.69 33.77
N GLY A 96 60.52 7.19 32.56
CA GLY A 96 60.62 8.59 32.10
C GLY A 96 61.28 8.82 30.71
N HIS A 97 60.88 9.92 30.03
CA HIS A 97 61.60 10.70 28.98
C HIS A 97 62.04 10.02 27.64
N ARG A 98 62.24 10.71 26.49
CA ARG A 98 62.42 12.15 26.16
C ARG A 98 61.93 12.51 24.72
N ARG A 99 62.03 13.79 24.30
CA ARG A 99 61.50 14.38 23.03
C ARG A 99 62.54 14.56 21.89
N ARG A 100 62.03 14.75 20.65
CA ARG A 100 62.53 15.46 19.41
C ARG A 100 62.43 14.53 18.18
N GLY A 101 62.18 14.97 16.94
CA GLY A 101 61.76 16.27 16.42
C GLY A 101 62.10 16.48 14.92
N GLY A 102 61.09 16.55 14.04
CA GLY A 102 61.13 17.19 12.70
C GLY A 102 61.82 16.47 11.51
N ARG A 103 61.10 16.33 10.38
CA ARG A 103 61.47 16.80 9.01
C ARG A 103 60.50 16.25 7.93
N ARG A 104 60.20 17.08 6.91
CA ARG A 104 59.65 16.65 5.60
C ARG A 104 60.80 16.23 4.68
N PRO A 105 60.53 15.38 3.67
CA PRO A 105 61.17 15.48 2.35
C PRO A 105 60.16 15.80 1.24
N ALA A 106 60.68 16.12 0.05
CA ALA A 106 59.93 16.59 -1.12
C ALA A 106 59.87 15.55 -2.27
N LEU A 107 59.22 15.95 -3.37
CA LEU A 107 59.02 15.22 -4.62
C LEU A 107 60.34 14.80 -5.31
N PRO A 108 60.27 13.80 -6.20
CA PRO A 108 60.69 14.00 -7.59
C PRO A 108 59.51 13.78 -8.57
N GLY A 109 59.63 14.27 -9.80
CA GLY A 109 58.59 14.15 -10.84
C GLY A 109 59.14 13.64 -12.18
N GLY A 110 58.27 13.63 -13.19
CA GLY A 110 58.62 13.42 -14.60
C GLY A 110 58.32 12.03 -15.15
N GLY A 111 57.33 11.93 -16.06
CA GLY A 111 57.07 10.72 -16.85
C GLY A 111 55.59 10.47 -17.16
N GLY A 112 55.07 11.06 -18.24
CA GLY A 112 53.93 10.48 -18.98
C GLY A 112 54.45 9.55 -20.10
N PRO A 113 53.61 9.11 -21.07
CA PRO A 113 52.16 9.31 -21.19
C PRO A 113 51.37 8.00 -21.49
N ARG A 114 50.04 8.06 -21.43
CA ARG A 114 49.13 7.70 -22.56
C ARG A 114 47.66 7.77 -22.14
N VAL A 115 46.88 8.53 -22.90
CA VAL A 115 45.43 8.63 -22.79
C VAL A 115 44.83 7.65 -23.80
N HIS A 116 43.95 6.74 -23.34
CA HIS A 116 42.99 6.08 -24.22
C HIS A 116 41.63 6.73 -24.01
N ALA A 117 41.29 7.64 -24.92
CA ALA A 117 39.92 8.10 -25.09
C ALA A 117 39.13 6.99 -25.80
N GLY A 118 38.18 6.37 -25.11
CA GLY A 118 37.15 5.56 -25.74
C GLY A 118 36.02 6.48 -26.21
N GLU A 119 35.72 6.46 -27.51
CA GLU A 119 34.63 7.26 -28.08
C GLU A 119 33.26 6.82 -27.53
N PRO A 120 32.32 7.75 -27.27
CA PRO A 120 30.93 7.38 -27.06
C PRO A 120 30.29 7.00 -28.41
N PRO A 121 29.57 5.87 -28.52
CA PRO A 121 28.95 5.48 -29.79
C PRO A 121 27.87 6.48 -30.23
N ALA A 122 27.84 6.72 -31.55
CA ALA A 122 27.09 7.81 -32.16
C ALA A 122 25.57 7.74 -31.95
N THR A 123 24.95 8.91 -31.77
CA THR A 123 23.50 9.07 -31.65
C THR A 123 22.81 8.94 -33.01
N ALA A 124 22.22 7.78 -33.28
CA ALA A 124 21.33 7.61 -34.43
C ALA A 124 20.01 8.38 -34.22
N ARG A 125 19.92 9.60 -34.77
CA ARG A 125 18.68 10.39 -34.80
C ARG A 125 17.69 9.82 -35.82
N GLY A 126 16.89 8.83 -35.39
CA GLY A 126 15.69 8.41 -36.12
C GLY A 126 14.59 9.47 -36.00
N ARG A 127 14.05 9.97 -37.12
CA ARG A 127 12.83 10.79 -37.13
C ARG A 127 11.64 9.89 -36.75
N VAL A 128 10.90 10.25 -35.70
CA VAL A 128 9.63 9.59 -35.37
C VAL A 128 8.56 10.13 -36.30
N GLY A 129 7.91 9.23 -37.04
CA GLY A 129 6.76 9.55 -37.88
C GLY A 129 5.50 9.82 -37.03
N GLU A 130 4.70 10.78 -37.48
CA GLU A 130 3.46 11.17 -36.82
C GLU A 130 2.34 10.16 -37.12
N GLY A 131 2.26 9.08 -36.34
CA GLY A 131 1.29 8.03 -36.68
C GLY A 131 1.28 6.72 -35.88
N ASP A 132 1.70 6.69 -34.61
CA ASP A 132 1.30 5.60 -33.70
C ASP A 132 1.46 6.01 -32.22
N ARG A 133 0.35 6.09 -31.47
CA ARG A 133 0.32 6.53 -30.05
C ARG A 133 -0.12 5.43 -29.08
N ALA A 134 0.08 4.16 -29.45
CA ALA A 134 0.04 3.05 -28.50
C ALA A 134 1.37 3.04 -27.71
N GLY A 135 1.33 3.49 -26.45
CA GLY A 135 2.51 3.53 -25.59
C GLY A 135 3.03 2.13 -25.25
N LEU A 136 4.05 1.65 -25.97
CA LEU A 136 4.68 0.37 -25.68
C LEU A 136 5.64 0.52 -24.50
N PHE A 137 5.40 -0.22 -23.41
CA PHE A 137 6.31 -0.25 -22.27
C PHE A 137 7.58 -1.01 -22.66
N ALA A 138 8.74 -0.37 -22.52
CA ALA A 138 10.02 -0.96 -22.86
C ALA A 138 10.44 -2.01 -21.83
N VAL A 139 10.04 -3.27 -22.04
CA VAL A 139 10.52 -4.39 -21.24
C VAL A 139 12.00 -4.63 -21.55
N ARG A 140 12.87 -4.29 -20.61
CA ARG A 140 14.26 -4.76 -20.63
C ARG A 140 14.25 -6.25 -20.26
N ALA A 141 14.17 -7.11 -21.26
CA ALA A 141 14.38 -8.54 -21.06
C ALA A 141 15.84 -8.79 -20.66
N ALA A 142 16.06 -9.49 -19.55
CA ALA A 142 17.33 -10.18 -19.33
C ALA A 142 17.55 -11.17 -20.50
N PRO A 143 18.79 -11.31 -21.02
CA PRO A 143 19.04 -12.16 -22.19
C PRO A 143 18.63 -13.61 -21.91
N GLY A 144 17.65 -14.11 -22.68
CA GLY A 144 17.24 -15.52 -22.68
C GLY A 144 15.92 -15.88 -21.98
N ARG A 145 15.09 -14.91 -21.53
CA ARG A 145 13.75 -15.21 -20.98
C ARG A 145 12.63 -14.37 -21.59
N ALA A 146 11.43 -14.95 -21.62
CA ALA A 146 10.31 -14.53 -22.48
C ALA A 146 9.84 -13.10 -22.24
N VAL A 147 9.51 -12.40 -23.33
CA VAL A 147 8.87 -11.07 -23.32
C VAL A 147 7.44 -11.21 -22.79
N ILE A 148 7.22 -10.82 -21.53
CA ILE A 148 5.86 -10.67 -21.01
C ILE A 148 5.23 -9.42 -21.65
N ARG A 149 3.95 -9.50 -21.99
CA ARG A 149 3.21 -8.44 -22.69
C ARG A 149 3.38 -7.10 -21.97
N SER A 150 3.85 -6.09 -22.72
CA SER A 150 3.92 -4.70 -22.25
C SER A 150 2.57 -4.24 -21.68
N LEU A 151 2.59 -3.36 -20.67
CA LEU A 151 1.40 -2.69 -20.12
C LEU A 151 0.83 -1.66 -21.11
N ALA A 152 0.67 -1.99 -22.38
CA ALA A 152 0.15 -1.04 -23.37
C ALA A 152 -1.21 -0.49 -22.90
N LEU A 153 -1.23 0.76 -22.46
CA LEU A 153 -2.44 1.52 -22.13
C LEU A 153 -2.89 2.25 -23.39
N GLY A 154 -4.19 2.24 -23.65
CA GLY A 154 -4.80 2.97 -24.76
C GLY A 154 -5.94 3.90 -24.32
N PRO A 155 -6.47 4.71 -25.26
CA PRO A 155 -7.56 5.65 -24.98
C PRO A 155 -8.89 4.98 -24.61
N THR A 156 -9.02 3.67 -24.82
CA THR A 156 -10.19 2.86 -24.43
C THR A 156 -10.07 2.25 -23.05
N ASP A 157 -8.88 2.26 -22.44
CA ASP A 157 -8.65 1.66 -21.13
C ASP A 157 -9.26 2.48 -19.98
N ARG A 158 -9.64 1.75 -18.93
CA ARG A 158 -10.06 2.28 -17.63
C ARG A 158 -9.08 1.75 -16.58
N LEU A 159 -8.14 2.60 -16.19
CA LEU A 159 -7.17 2.30 -15.14
C LEU A 159 -7.80 2.61 -13.78
N LEU A 160 -7.81 1.62 -12.88
CA LEU A 160 -8.02 1.81 -11.44
C LEU A 160 -6.66 1.73 -10.76
N VAL A 161 -6.30 2.68 -9.89
CA VAL A 161 -5.12 2.59 -9.04
C VAL A 161 -5.55 2.60 -7.58
N LEU A 162 -5.29 1.49 -6.88
CA LEU A 162 -5.50 1.33 -5.45
C LEU A 162 -4.23 1.72 -4.70
N LEU A 163 -4.35 2.64 -3.74
CA LEU A 163 -3.23 3.22 -2.99
C LEU A 163 -3.47 3.09 -1.48
N PRO A 164 -2.56 2.46 -0.71
CA PRO A 164 -2.65 2.41 0.74
C PRO A 164 -2.65 3.80 1.40
N HIS A 165 -1.71 4.69 1.04
CA HIS A 165 -1.50 5.96 1.76
C HIS A 165 -1.38 7.21 0.86
N PRO A 166 -1.63 8.40 1.44
CA PRO A 166 -1.30 9.72 0.87
C PRO A 166 0.21 10.00 0.70
N ASP A 167 0.79 9.47 -0.38
CA ASP A 167 2.14 9.68 -0.92
C ASP A 167 2.47 8.61 -1.99
N ASP A 168 1.82 7.44 -1.91
CA ASP A 168 1.94 6.33 -2.85
C ASP A 168 1.61 6.74 -4.30
N GLU A 169 0.70 7.70 -4.52
CA GLU A 169 0.39 8.21 -5.87
C GLU A 169 1.60 8.93 -6.51
N SER A 170 2.46 9.50 -5.68
CA SER A 170 3.63 10.25 -6.09
C SER A 170 4.90 9.40 -6.15
N VAL A 171 5.09 8.46 -5.22
CA VAL A 171 6.30 7.59 -5.21
C VAL A 171 6.16 6.37 -6.11
N ALA A 172 5.01 5.70 -6.11
CA ALA A 172 4.83 4.41 -6.75
C ALA A 172 4.13 4.46 -8.12
N ALA A 173 3.19 5.40 -8.30
CA ALA A 173 2.36 5.50 -9.50
C ALA A 173 2.51 6.82 -10.28
N GLY A 174 3.39 7.73 -9.87
CA GLY A 174 3.42 9.11 -10.39
C GLY A 174 3.66 9.22 -11.91
N GLY A 175 4.44 8.31 -12.48
CA GLY A 175 4.66 8.15 -13.91
C GLY A 175 3.52 7.42 -14.60
N LEU A 176 3.04 6.30 -14.03
CA LEU A 176 1.87 5.56 -14.53
C LEU A 176 0.63 6.44 -14.69
N LEU A 177 0.34 7.30 -13.70
CA LEU A 177 -0.79 8.24 -13.74
C LEU A 177 -0.61 9.26 -14.89
N GLN A 178 0.58 9.80 -15.06
CA GLN A 178 0.90 10.72 -16.16
C GLN A 178 0.83 10.04 -17.53
N HIS A 179 1.30 8.80 -17.64
CA HIS A 179 1.26 8.03 -18.88
C HIS A 179 -0.18 7.69 -19.27
N ALA A 180 -1.03 7.28 -18.32
CA ALA A 180 -2.46 7.03 -18.55
C ALA A 180 -3.18 8.29 -19.08
N LEU A 181 -2.86 9.47 -18.54
CA LEU A 181 -3.38 10.76 -19.05
C LEU A 181 -2.86 11.08 -20.45
N GLU A 182 -1.58 10.84 -20.73
CA GLU A 182 -0.93 11.11 -22.02
C GLU A 182 -1.51 10.26 -23.17
N VAL A 183 -1.82 8.98 -22.93
CA VAL A 183 -2.47 8.09 -23.92
C VAL A 183 -3.99 8.23 -23.95
N GLY A 184 -4.58 9.09 -23.10
CA GLY A 184 -6.03 9.35 -23.03
C GLY A 184 -6.85 8.26 -22.34
N SER A 185 -6.24 7.37 -21.56
CA SER A 185 -6.98 6.41 -20.73
C SER A 185 -7.84 7.12 -19.69
N ARG A 186 -8.96 6.49 -19.31
CA ARG A 186 -9.74 6.96 -18.16
C ARG A 186 -9.12 6.46 -16.86
N LEU A 187 -9.15 7.29 -15.83
CA LEU A 187 -8.48 7.03 -14.56
C LEU A 187 -9.45 7.09 -13.37
N LEU A 188 -9.26 6.20 -12.41
CA LEU A 188 -9.79 6.29 -11.06
C LEU A 188 -8.66 5.96 -10.05
N VAL A 189 -8.37 6.88 -9.14
CA VAL A 189 -7.39 6.72 -8.05
C VAL A 189 -8.14 6.59 -6.72
N VAL A 190 -7.87 5.53 -5.96
CA VAL A 190 -8.55 5.22 -4.71
C VAL A 190 -7.54 5.09 -3.58
N PHE A 191 -7.57 6.04 -2.66
CA PHE A 191 -6.81 5.99 -1.41
C PHE A 191 -7.60 5.20 -0.37
N PHE A 192 -7.01 4.11 0.12
CA PHE A 192 -7.63 3.24 1.13
C PHE A 192 -7.62 3.90 2.50
N THR A 193 -6.47 4.41 2.94
CA THR A 193 -6.32 5.16 4.20
C THR A 193 -6.11 6.66 3.97
N ASP A 194 -6.24 7.44 5.04
CA ASP A 194 -5.83 8.85 5.05
C ASP A 194 -4.41 9.08 5.59
N GLY A 195 -3.66 8.00 5.87
CA GLY A 195 -2.30 8.10 6.40
C GLY A 195 -2.22 8.75 7.78
N ASP A 196 -3.26 8.57 8.61
CA ASP A 196 -3.47 9.24 9.90
C ASP A 196 -2.63 8.68 11.06
N ASN A 197 -1.79 7.67 10.78
CA ASN A 197 -1.03 6.91 11.75
C ASN A 197 0.47 6.76 11.43
N ASN A 198 1.07 7.82 10.89
CA ASN A 198 2.51 8.03 10.94
C ASN A 198 2.90 8.98 12.11
N PRO A 199 3.00 8.48 13.37
CA PRO A 199 3.20 9.32 14.54
C PRO A 199 4.57 10.03 14.56
N TRP A 200 5.57 9.52 13.83
CA TRP A 200 6.88 10.17 13.75
C TRP A 200 6.86 11.35 12.79
N ALA A 201 6.30 11.18 11.58
CA ALA A 201 6.11 12.29 10.65
C ALA A 201 5.19 13.37 11.25
N GLN A 202 4.13 12.96 11.96
CA GLN A 202 3.26 13.87 12.68
C GLN A 202 4.00 14.64 13.79
N ARG A 203 4.74 13.94 14.67
CA ARG A 203 5.58 14.58 15.72
C ARG A 203 6.52 15.63 15.14
N ALA A 204 7.20 15.30 14.04
CA ALA A 204 8.18 16.18 13.42
C ALA A 204 7.54 17.36 12.67
N SER A 205 6.42 17.14 11.95
CA SER A 205 5.76 18.16 11.13
C SER A 205 4.75 19.04 11.87
N GLU A 206 4.38 18.68 13.11
CA GLU A 206 3.51 19.47 13.99
C GLU A 206 4.17 19.89 15.31
N LEU A 207 5.41 19.44 15.57
CA LEU A 207 6.18 19.70 16.81
C LEU A 207 5.46 19.26 18.10
N ARG A 208 4.66 18.18 18.03
CA ARG A 208 3.82 17.66 19.14
C ARG A 208 4.21 16.25 19.54
N TRP A 209 4.69 16.04 20.77
CA TRP A 209 5.05 14.72 21.29
C TRP A 209 3.84 13.80 21.57
N ARG A 210 2.78 14.36 22.16
CA ARG A 210 1.51 13.67 22.41
C ARG A 210 0.60 13.85 21.20
N ILE A 211 0.05 12.75 20.70
CA ILE A 211 -0.87 12.69 19.56
C ILE A 211 -2.15 12.02 20.05
N GLY A 212 -3.26 12.76 20.06
CA GLY A 212 -4.61 12.22 20.33
C GLY A 212 -5.43 12.01 19.06
N PRO A 213 -6.67 11.46 19.15
CA PRO A 213 -7.53 11.24 17.99
C PRO A 213 -7.82 12.50 17.17
N ALA A 214 -7.99 13.65 17.82
CA ALA A 214 -8.19 14.94 17.13
C ALA A 214 -6.93 15.41 16.38
N ASP A 215 -5.73 15.08 16.88
CA ASP A 215 -4.49 15.36 16.16
C ASP A 215 -4.36 14.46 14.92
N ARG A 216 -4.73 13.17 15.01
CA ARG A 216 -4.75 12.26 13.86
C ARG A 216 -5.72 12.72 12.79
N ALA A 217 -6.94 13.10 13.17
CA ALA A 217 -7.94 13.63 12.22
C ALA A 217 -7.47 14.92 11.50
N ARG A 218 -6.73 15.80 12.20
CA ARG A 218 -6.09 16.97 11.57
C ARG A 218 -4.97 16.57 10.61
N PHE A 219 -4.14 15.59 10.99
CA PHE A 219 -3.05 15.09 10.16
C PHE A 219 -3.57 14.39 8.89
N ALA A 220 -4.63 13.60 9.00
CA ALA A 220 -5.38 13.01 7.89
C ALA A 220 -5.87 14.08 6.90
N ALA A 221 -6.52 15.15 7.40
CA ALA A 221 -6.98 16.26 6.57
C ALA A 221 -5.81 16.94 5.83
N ARG A 222 -4.71 17.21 6.54
CA ARG A 222 -3.49 17.77 5.96
C ARG A 222 -2.88 16.87 4.87
N ARG A 223 -2.77 15.56 5.10
CA ARG A 223 -2.28 14.61 4.09
C ARG A 223 -3.18 14.53 2.85
N ARG A 224 -4.52 14.64 3.02
CA ARG A 224 -5.44 14.79 1.87
C ARG A 224 -5.19 16.07 1.07
N ASP A 225 -4.85 17.18 1.71
CA ASP A 225 -4.48 18.42 1.02
C ASP A 225 -3.13 18.30 0.29
N GLU A 226 -2.16 17.60 0.89
CA GLU A 226 -0.88 17.28 0.25
C GLU A 226 -1.07 16.41 -1.00
N VAL A 227 -1.95 15.40 -0.96
CA VAL A 227 -2.37 14.61 -2.15
C VAL A 227 -3.06 15.47 -3.22
N ARG A 228 -3.99 16.37 -2.84
CA ARG A 228 -4.64 17.26 -3.83
C ARG A 228 -3.63 18.13 -4.57
N ALA A 229 -2.64 18.66 -3.84
CA ALA A 229 -1.55 19.42 -4.44
C ALA A 229 -0.66 18.53 -5.33
N ALA A 230 -0.31 17.32 -4.88
CA ALA A 230 0.52 16.38 -5.61
C ALA A 230 -0.13 15.91 -6.93
N LEU A 231 -1.39 15.49 -6.89
CA LEU A 231 -2.18 15.13 -8.07
C LEU A 231 -2.31 16.29 -9.06
N GLY A 232 -2.44 17.53 -8.55
CA GLY A 232 -2.38 18.74 -9.37
C GLY A 232 -1.03 18.94 -10.08
N ARG A 233 0.10 18.46 -9.53
CA ARG A 233 1.41 18.44 -10.23
C ARG A 233 1.50 17.33 -11.28
N LEU A 234 0.82 16.20 -11.06
CA LEU A 234 0.75 15.08 -12.00
C LEU A 234 -0.29 15.31 -13.13
N GLY A 235 -1.15 16.32 -13.00
CA GLY A 235 -2.23 16.61 -13.95
C GLY A 235 -3.50 15.76 -13.76
N VAL A 236 -3.60 15.02 -12.66
CA VAL A 236 -4.76 14.18 -12.35
C VAL A 236 -5.91 15.04 -11.83
N PRO A 237 -7.10 15.01 -12.46
CA PRO A 237 -8.24 15.80 -12.02
C PRO A 237 -8.86 15.19 -10.75
N LEU A 238 -9.36 16.03 -9.84
CA LEU A 238 -9.80 15.59 -8.51
C LEU A 238 -11.13 14.81 -8.48
N ASP A 239 -11.89 14.81 -9.59
CA ASP A 239 -13.08 13.97 -9.77
C ASP A 239 -12.75 12.50 -10.07
N ALA A 240 -11.54 12.23 -10.58
CA ALA A 240 -10.95 10.90 -10.71
C ALA A 240 -10.41 10.33 -9.38
N VAL A 241 -10.68 10.96 -8.23
CA VAL A 241 -10.07 10.61 -6.94
C VAL A 241 -11.12 10.25 -5.89
N ARG A 242 -10.91 9.15 -5.17
CA ARG A 242 -11.71 8.73 -4.02
C ARG A 242 -10.81 8.49 -2.81
N PHE A 243 -11.27 8.91 -1.63
CA PHE A 243 -10.66 8.60 -0.34
C PHE A 243 -11.65 7.77 0.47
N LEU A 244 -11.27 6.54 0.83
CA LEU A 244 -12.13 5.64 1.61
C LEU A 244 -12.03 5.92 3.13
N GLY A 245 -10.86 6.35 3.60
CA GLY A 245 -10.66 6.80 4.99
C GLY A 245 -10.64 5.67 6.01
N PHE A 246 -10.16 4.48 5.64
CA PHE A 246 -9.87 3.41 6.59
C PHE A 246 -8.63 3.74 7.45
N PRO A 247 -8.49 3.14 8.64
CA PRO A 247 -7.36 3.43 9.54
C PRO A 247 -5.99 3.04 8.96
N ASP A 248 -5.02 3.96 9.03
CA ASP A 248 -3.59 3.70 8.76
C ASP A 248 -2.97 2.80 9.85
N GLN A 249 -2.10 1.86 9.45
CA GLN A 249 -1.61 0.72 10.24
C GLN A 249 -2.73 -0.24 10.68
N GLY A 250 -3.85 -0.29 9.95
CA GLY A 250 -5.06 -1.03 10.33
C GLY A 250 -5.58 -2.01 9.28
N THR A 251 -5.03 -2.05 8.07
CA THR A 251 -5.58 -2.85 6.96
C THR A 251 -5.36 -4.34 7.16
N THR A 252 -4.22 -4.75 7.76
CA THR A 252 -4.00 -6.15 8.17
C THR A 252 -5.05 -6.60 9.19
N ASP A 253 -5.41 -5.76 10.16
CA ASP A 253 -6.47 -6.04 11.13
C ASP A 253 -7.85 -6.09 10.47
N LEU A 254 -8.18 -5.14 9.57
CA LEU A 254 -9.43 -5.16 8.81
C LEU A 254 -9.59 -6.46 8.00
N LEU A 255 -8.51 -6.91 7.36
CA LEU A 255 -8.45 -8.14 6.58
C LEU A 255 -8.61 -9.39 7.48
N LEU A 256 -7.84 -9.49 8.57
CA LEU A 256 -7.90 -10.60 9.52
C LEU A 256 -9.24 -10.70 10.26
N HIS A 257 -9.89 -9.56 10.51
CA HIS A 257 -11.20 -9.50 11.17
C HIS A 257 -12.39 -9.74 10.23
N GLY A 258 -12.14 -9.98 8.94
CA GLY A 258 -13.21 -10.18 7.95
C GLY A 258 -14.08 -8.93 7.78
N ASN A 259 -13.48 -7.73 7.77
CA ASN A 259 -14.24 -6.49 7.75
C ASN A 259 -14.98 -6.30 6.42
N GLU A 260 -16.28 -6.59 6.43
CA GLU A 260 -17.13 -6.51 5.25
C GLU A 260 -17.17 -5.11 4.63
N VAL A 261 -17.11 -4.04 5.42
CA VAL A 261 -17.13 -2.65 4.91
C VAL A 261 -15.87 -2.34 4.10
N ALA A 262 -14.70 -2.75 4.59
CA ALA A 262 -13.43 -2.62 3.89
C ALA A 262 -13.41 -3.44 2.58
N PHE A 263 -13.84 -4.69 2.65
CA PHE A 263 -13.93 -5.57 1.48
C PHE A 263 -14.91 -5.03 0.43
N ARG A 264 -16.13 -4.65 0.84
CA ARG A 264 -17.17 -4.12 -0.05
C ARG A 264 -16.77 -2.78 -0.68
N ALA A 265 -16.02 -1.92 0.01
CA ALA A 265 -15.55 -0.67 -0.57
C ALA A 265 -14.55 -0.90 -1.73
N VAL A 266 -13.67 -1.91 -1.63
CA VAL A 266 -12.76 -2.30 -2.73
C VAL A 266 -13.54 -2.98 -3.86
N LEU A 267 -14.47 -3.87 -3.52
CA LEU A 267 -15.38 -4.52 -4.46
C LEU A 267 -16.19 -3.51 -5.29
N GLU A 268 -16.87 -2.57 -4.62
CA GLU A 268 -17.69 -1.53 -5.25
C GLU A 268 -16.86 -0.60 -6.13
N ALA A 269 -15.62 -0.29 -5.73
CA ALA A 269 -14.70 0.52 -6.53
C ALA A 269 -14.33 -0.18 -7.85
N ILE A 270 -14.11 -1.50 -7.83
CA ILE A 270 -13.84 -2.30 -9.04
C ILE A 270 -15.12 -2.47 -9.86
N GLU A 271 -16.23 -2.86 -9.25
CA GLU A 271 -17.51 -3.13 -9.92
C GLU A 271 -18.07 -1.87 -10.61
N THR A 272 -18.15 -0.75 -9.89
CA THR A 272 -18.73 0.51 -10.40
C THR A 272 -17.88 1.15 -11.49
N TRP A 273 -16.55 1.01 -11.42
CA TRP A 273 -15.64 1.55 -12.42
C TRP A 273 -15.45 0.61 -13.62
N ALA A 274 -15.64 -0.69 -13.40
CA ALA A 274 -15.36 -1.78 -14.31
C ALA A 274 -14.00 -1.60 -15.02
N PRO A 275 -12.86 -1.58 -14.30
CA PRO A 275 -11.55 -1.34 -14.91
C PRO A 275 -11.21 -2.35 -16.00
N THR A 276 -10.39 -1.93 -16.96
CA THR A 276 -9.67 -2.85 -17.86
C THR A 276 -8.29 -3.19 -17.29
N VAL A 277 -7.70 -2.27 -16.52
CA VAL A 277 -6.40 -2.44 -15.86
C VAL A 277 -6.52 -2.03 -14.40
N VAL A 278 -5.99 -2.84 -13.49
CA VAL A 278 -5.93 -2.54 -12.05
C VAL A 278 -4.48 -2.45 -11.59
N GLY A 279 -4.09 -1.29 -11.11
CA GLY A 279 -2.84 -1.05 -10.38
C GLY A 279 -3.05 -1.09 -8.88
N GLY A 280 -2.10 -1.66 -8.15
CA GLY A 280 -2.12 -1.71 -6.70
C GLY A 280 -0.76 -2.08 -6.09
N PRO A 281 -0.67 -2.14 -4.75
CA PRO A 281 0.53 -2.59 -4.06
C PRO A 281 0.83 -4.08 -4.32
N SER A 282 2.09 -4.47 -4.15
CA SER A 282 2.52 -5.86 -4.20
C SER A 282 2.16 -6.62 -2.92
N LEU A 283 1.77 -7.88 -3.09
CA LEU A 283 1.62 -8.85 -1.99
C LEU A 283 2.91 -8.98 -1.16
N PHE A 284 4.09 -8.76 -1.76
CA PHE A 284 5.40 -8.89 -1.12
C PHE A 284 5.99 -7.57 -0.60
N ASP A 285 5.19 -6.49 -0.56
CA ASP A 285 5.59 -5.29 0.15
C ASP A 285 5.67 -5.55 1.66
N LEU A 286 6.66 -4.95 2.33
CA LEU A 286 6.88 -5.15 3.76
C LEU A 286 5.99 -4.25 4.63
N HIS A 287 5.28 -3.29 4.05
CA HIS A 287 4.33 -2.47 4.82
C HIS A 287 3.00 -3.23 4.99
N PRO A 288 2.50 -3.41 6.24
CA PRO A 288 1.33 -4.25 6.50
C PRO A 288 0.06 -3.79 5.78
N ASP A 289 -0.11 -2.49 5.56
CA ASP A 289 -1.23 -1.97 4.77
C ASP A 289 -1.10 -2.18 3.25
N HIS A 290 0.12 -2.19 2.70
CA HIS A 290 0.34 -2.42 1.27
C HIS A 290 0.00 -3.86 0.91
N SER A 291 0.60 -4.81 1.62
CA SER A 291 0.39 -6.23 1.36
C SER A 291 -1.04 -6.67 1.68
N ALA A 292 -1.69 -6.10 2.70
CA ALA A 292 -3.09 -6.40 3.01
C ALA A 292 -4.09 -5.80 2.02
N LEU A 293 -3.86 -4.58 1.50
CA LEU A 293 -4.69 -4.01 0.44
C LEU A 293 -4.59 -4.83 -0.86
N ALA A 294 -3.40 -5.38 -1.16
CA ALA A 294 -3.23 -6.30 -2.28
C ALA A 294 -4.11 -7.55 -2.14
N VAL A 295 -4.18 -8.16 -0.95
CA VAL A 295 -5.07 -9.32 -0.70
C VAL A 295 -6.56 -8.94 -0.82
N LEU A 296 -6.98 -7.77 -0.30
CA LEU A 296 -8.36 -7.29 -0.48
C LEU A 296 -8.72 -7.10 -1.96
N ALA A 297 -7.78 -6.59 -2.77
CA ALA A 297 -7.96 -6.44 -4.21
C ALA A 297 -8.09 -7.80 -4.90
N GLU A 298 -7.26 -8.79 -4.57
CA GLU A 298 -7.37 -10.14 -5.14
C GLU A 298 -8.69 -10.84 -4.79
N PHE A 299 -9.16 -10.73 -3.54
CA PHE A 299 -10.47 -11.25 -3.16
C PHE A 299 -11.61 -10.56 -3.91
N ALA A 300 -11.55 -9.24 -4.09
CA ALA A 300 -12.58 -8.50 -4.82
C ALA A 300 -12.58 -8.85 -6.32
N LEU A 301 -11.41 -9.01 -6.93
CA LEU A 301 -11.26 -9.43 -8.33
C LEU A 301 -11.71 -10.89 -8.55
N ALA A 302 -11.43 -11.79 -7.60
CA ALA A 302 -11.88 -13.18 -7.67
C ALA A 302 -13.41 -13.31 -7.52
N ALA A 303 -14.03 -12.46 -6.67
CA ALA A 303 -15.48 -12.40 -6.50
C ALA A 303 -16.22 -11.87 -7.75
N LEU A 304 -15.59 -10.98 -8.51
CA LEU A 304 -16.15 -10.37 -9.72
C LEU A 304 -15.66 -11.03 -11.03
N ARG A 305 -14.93 -12.16 -10.97
CA ARG A 305 -14.18 -12.69 -12.13
C ARG A 305 -15.02 -12.89 -13.40
N GLU A 306 -16.29 -13.27 -13.27
CA GLU A 306 -17.22 -13.52 -14.39
C GLU A 306 -17.83 -12.21 -14.96
N THR A 307 -17.67 -11.08 -14.26
CA THR A 307 -18.31 -9.80 -14.58
C THR A 307 -17.30 -8.68 -14.88
N THR A 308 -16.03 -8.76 -14.45
CA THR A 308 -15.01 -7.77 -14.82
C THR A 308 -14.38 -8.04 -16.19
N GLY A 309 -14.09 -6.97 -16.92
CA GLY A 309 -13.23 -6.99 -18.11
C GLY A 309 -11.75 -6.70 -17.81
N VAL A 310 -11.24 -7.04 -16.62
CA VAL A 310 -9.85 -6.76 -16.24
C VAL A 310 -8.91 -7.67 -17.03
N ARG A 311 -8.16 -7.08 -17.96
CA ARG A 311 -7.19 -7.76 -18.83
C ARG A 311 -5.76 -7.76 -18.30
N SER A 312 -5.47 -6.96 -17.27
CA SER A 312 -4.14 -6.85 -16.66
C SER A 312 -4.22 -6.33 -15.23
N ARG A 313 -3.39 -6.90 -14.35
CA ARG A 313 -3.16 -6.48 -12.98
C ARG A 313 -1.69 -6.13 -12.83
N ILE A 314 -1.40 -4.94 -12.30
CA ILE A 314 -0.03 -4.45 -12.11
C ILE A 314 0.20 -4.13 -10.64
N ARG A 315 1.33 -4.60 -10.12
CA ARG A 315 1.73 -4.48 -8.73
C ARG A 315 2.95 -3.57 -8.63
N TYR A 316 2.91 -2.53 -7.81
CA TYR A 316 4.09 -1.73 -7.49
C TYR A 316 4.68 -2.16 -6.14
N LEU A 317 5.93 -1.76 -5.88
CA LEU A 317 6.64 -2.09 -4.63
C LEU A 317 7.29 -0.82 -4.07
N VAL A 318 7.17 -0.60 -2.76
CA VAL A 318 7.67 0.63 -2.10
C VAL A 318 8.60 0.30 -0.93
N HIS A 319 8.25 -0.65 -0.05
CA HIS A 319 8.96 -0.83 1.22
C HIS A 319 9.80 -2.11 1.33
N ASN A 320 10.07 -2.81 0.22
CA ASN A 320 10.94 -3.99 0.21
C ASN A 320 12.27 -3.73 -0.51
N PRO A 321 13.32 -3.20 0.16
CA PRO A 321 14.57 -2.81 -0.48
C PRO A 321 15.33 -4.00 -1.10
N GLY A 322 15.25 -5.20 -0.50
CA GLY A 322 15.92 -6.40 -1.01
C GLY A 322 15.29 -6.96 -2.29
N LEU A 323 14.01 -6.68 -2.53
CA LEU A 323 13.33 -6.95 -3.80
C LEU A 323 13.48 -5.79 -4.79
N LEU A 324 13.44 -4.53 -4.34
CA LEU A 324 13.70 -3.35 -5.18
C LEU A 324 15.12 -3.35 -5.81
N SER A 325 16.09 -4.04 -5.21
CA SER A 325 17.43 -4.24 -5.79
C SER A 325 17.50 -5.32 -6.87
N ARG A 326 16.46 -6.15 -7.07
CA ARG A 326 16.44 -7.22 -8.08
C ARG A 326 15.90 -6.69 -9.42
N LEU A 327 16.74 -5.94 -10.12
CA LEU A 327 16.33 -5.15 -11.28
C LEU A 327 15.94 -5.98 -12.51
N ASP A 328 16.43 -7.22 -12.61
CA ASP A 328 16.31 -8.07 -13.81
C ASP A 328 15.17 -9.11 -13.72
N GLU A 329 14.45 -9.18 -12.58
CA GLU A 329 13.42 -10.20 -12.31
C GLU A 329 12.01 -9.72 -12.67
N GLY A 330 11.60 -9.95 -13.92
CA GLY A 330 10.18 -9.93 -14.33
C GLY A 330 9.46 -8.58 -14.17
N ALA A 331 10.21 -7.47 -14.14
CA ALA A 331 9.69 -6.13 -14.00
C ALA A 331 9.24 -5.54 -15.35
N LEU A 332 8.05 -4.95 -15.38
CA LEU A 332 7.65 -3.99 -16.41
C LEU A 332 8.25 -2.63 -16.07
N VAL A 333 9.02 -2.06 -17.00
CA VAL A 333 9.67 -0.76 -16.83
C VAL A 333 8.89 0.30 -17.61
N LEU A 334 8.52 1.37 -16.93
CA LEU A 334 7.94 2.58 -17.50
C LEU A 334 9.01 3.69 -17.51
N PRO A 335 9.69 3.93 -18.64
CA PRO A 335 10.62 5.05 -18.74
C PRO A 335 9.86 6.37 -18.67
N LEU A 336 10.41 7.33 -17.92
CA LEU A 336 9.84 8.67 -17.75
C LEU A 336 10.65 9.69 -18.56
N SER A 337 9.95 10.48 -19.35
CA SER A 337 10.52 11.72 -19.91
C SER A 337 10.98 12.65 -18.78
N GLU A 338 11.90 13.56 -19.09
CA GLU A 338 12.36 14.59 -18.14
C GLU A 338 11.18 15.39 -17.56
N ALA A 339 10.22 15.80 -18.39
CA ALA A 339 9.02 16.49 -17.93
C ALA A 339 8.16 15.65 -16.98
N GLN A 340 8.02 14.34 -17.23
CA GLN A 340 7.30 13.43 -16.32
C GLN A 340 8.02 13.25 -14.99
N ARG A 341 9.35 13.14 -15.03
CA ARG A 341 10.21 13.02 -13.85
C ARG A 341 10.18 14.29 -13.00
N GLU A 342 10.27 15.48 -13.58
CA GLU A 342 10.18 16.73 -12.83
C GLU A 342 8.78 16.96 -12.24
N ARG A 343 7.70 16.59 -12.95
CA ARG A 343 6.34 16.57 -12.37
C ARG A 343 6.22 15.58 -11.22
N LYS A 344 6.82 14.38 -11.33
CA LYS A 344 6.87 13.40 -10.23
C LYS A 344 7.64 13.94 -9.01
N LYS A 345 8.80 14.59 -9.21
CA LYS A 345 9.52 15.28 -8.12
C LYS A 345 8.68 16.37 -7.47
N ALA A 346 7.99 17.19 -8.27
CA ALA A 346 7.11 18.25 -7.77
C ALA A 346 5.91 17.69 -6.98
N ALA A 347 5.38 16.53 -7.38
CA ALA A 347 4.32 15.83 -6.65
C ALA A 347 4.84 15.29 -5.30
N ILE A 348 5.98 14.60 -5.29
CA ILE A 348 6.67 14.17 -4.06
C ILE A 348 6.96 15.36 -3.13
N ALA A 349 7.36 16.51 -3.69
CA ALA A 349 7.62 17.74 -2.94
C ALA A 349 6.36 18.35 -2.27
N CYS A 350 5.16 17.93 -2.64
CA CYS A 350 3.91 18.36 -1.99
C CYS A 350 3.66 17.66 -0.65
N HIS A 351 4.24 16.47 -0.42
CA HIS A 351 4.09 15.66 0.81
C HIS A 351 4.97 16.17 1.95
N LYS A 352 4.82 17.46 2.29
CA LYS A 352 5.65 18.17 3.26
C LYS A 352 5.68 17.46 4.61
N THR A 353 4.60 16.82 5.07
CA THR A 353 4.59 16.03 6.31
C THR A 353 5.61 14.88 6.30
N GLN A 354 5.79 14.21 5.16
CA GLN A 354 6.64 13.01 5.04
C GLN A 354 8.09 13.38 4.75
N LEU A 355 8.33 14.47 3.99
CA LEU A 355 9.67 14.95 3.64
C LEU A 355 10.55 15.27 4.86
N VAL A 356 9.96 15.74 5.98
CA VAL A 356 10.70 16.11 7.21
C VAL A 356 11.57 14.97 7.74
N LEU A 357 11.14 13.71 7.55
CA LEU A 357 11.89 12.53 8.00
C LEU A 357 12.45 11.66 6.87
N ARG A 358 11.89 11.76 5.67
CA ARG A 358 12.20 10.82 4.57
C ARG A 358 12.50 11.48 3.22
N GLY A 359 12.77 12.79 3.19
CA GLY A 359 12.98 13.58 1.96
C GLY A 359 13.84 12.89 0.89
N SER A 360 15.09 12.53 1.21
CA SER A 360 16.02 11.90 0.24
C SER A 360 15.55 10.52 -0.25
N TRP A 361 14.85 9.75 0.61
CA TRP A 361 14.33 8.43 0.25
C TRP A 361 13.10 8.56 -0.65
N LEU A 362 12.15 9.45 -0.33
CA LEU A 362 10.99 9.73 -1.17
C LEU A 362 11.43 10.24 -2.55
N LEU A 363 12.38 11.17 -2.60
CA LEU A 363 12.91 11.71 -3.85
C LEU A 363 13.68 10.67 -4.69
N SER A 364 14.21 9.60 -4.11
CA SER A 364 14.87 8.53 -4.90
C SER A 364 13.91 7.76 -5.81
N PHE A 365 12.59 7.82 -5.56
CA PHE A 365 11.59 7.25 -6.47
C PHE A 365 11.38 8.09 -7.74
N ALA A 366 11.88 9.33 -7.79
CA ALA A 366 11.82 10.17 -9.00
C ALA A 366 13.04 9.95 -9.93
N GLY A 367 13.38 8.68 -10.14
CA GLY A 367 14.40 8.23 -11.09
C GLY A 367 13.97 8.40 -12.55
N GLY A 368 14.77 7.85 -13.45
CA GLY A 368 14.45 7.81 -14.89
C GLY A 368 13.28 6.89 -15.24
N ASP A 369 13.03 5.85 -14.43
CA ASP A 369 12.01 4.83 -14.70
C ASP A 369 11.14 4.56 -13.47
N GLU A 370 9.90 4.12 -13.70
CA GLU A 370 9.08 3.37 -12.74
C GLU A 370 9.08 1.87 -13.04
N ARG A 371 8.83 1.05 -12.01
CA ARG A 371 8.81 -0.41 -12.14
C ARG A 371 7.53 -0.99 -11.54
N PHE A 372 6.92 -1.90 -12.30
CA PHE A 372 5.72 -2.63 -11.95
C PHE A 372 5.94 -4.12 -12.20
N TYR A 373 5.13 -4.97 -11.58
CA TYR A 373 5.19 -6.41 -11.71
C TYR A 373 3.81 -6.92 -12.10
N LEU A 374 3.74 -7.80 -13.09
CA LEU A 374 2.49 -8.49 -13.43
C LEU A 374 2.18 -9.58 -12.40
N GLU A 375 0.96 -10.09 -12.42
CA GLU A 375 0.55 -11.15 -11.50
C GLU A 375 1.39 -12.43 -11.66
N GLU A 376 1.74 -12.76 -12.90
CA GLU A 376 2.51 -13.93 -13.31
C GLU A 376 4.03 -13.75 -13.11
N SER A 377 4.47 -12.59 -12.60
CA SER A 377 5.88 -12.34 -12.37
C SER A 377 6.41 -13.22 -11.22
N PRO A 378 7.54 -13.94 -11.38
CA PRO A 378 8.09 -14.83 -10.33
C PRO A 378 8.65 -14.08 -9.10
N PHE A 379 8.50 -12.76 -9.09
CA PHE A 379 9.09 -11.83 -8.15
C PHE A 379 8.60 -12.03 -6.71
N GLY A 380 9.51 -12.07 -5.75
CA GLY A 380 9.21 -12.04 -4.31
C GLY A 380 8.80 -13.36 -3.65
N GLY A 381 8.65 -14.46 -4.41
CA GLY A 381 8.33 -15.78 -3.85
C GLY A 381 9.49 -16.43 -3.09
N ASP A 382 10.72 -16.09 -3.45
CA ASP A 382 11.96 -16.61 -2.87
C ASP A 382 12.13 -16.18 -1.42
N HIS A 383 12.45 -17.14 -0.54
CA HIS A 383 12.82 -16.91 0.87
C HIS A 383 11.69 -16.32 1.74
N HIS A 384 10.44 -16.45 1.31
CA HIS A 384 9.26 -16.10 2.11
C HIS A 384 9.13 -16.99 3.38
N PRO A 385 8.80 -16.43 4.57
CA PRO A 385 8.75 -17.17 5.83
C PRO A 385 7.60 -18.19 5.91
N VAL A 386 6.60 -18.08 5.02
CA VAL A 386 5.73 -19.21 4.66
C VAL A 386 6.32 -19.85 3.40
N VAL A 387 6.88 -21.05 3.54
CA VAL A 387 7.66 -21.74 2.50
C VAL A 387 6.74 -22.45 1.52
N GLY A 388 5.81 -23.27 2.03
CA GLY A 388 4.93 -24.09 1.23
C GLY A 388 3.63 -24.47 1.95
N CYS A 389 2.72 -25.08 1.23
CA CYS A 389 1.45 -25.59 1.76
C CYS A 389 1.10 -26.90 1.05
N ARG A 390 0.65 -27.90 1.80
CA ARG A 390 0.08 -29.16 1.33
C ARG A 390 -1.34 -29.30 1.89
N ARG A 391 -2.26 -29.78 1.05
CA ARG A 391 -3.65 -30.07 1.44
C ARG A 391 -3.96 -31.50 1.04
N GLU A 392 -4.10 -32.37 2.03
CA GLU A 392 -4.26 -33.82 1.85
C GLU A 392 -4.96 -34.41 3.09
N GLY A 393 -5.72 -35.50 2.94
CA GLY A 393 -6.28 -36.24 4.08
C GLY A 393 -7.17 -35.42 5.03
N GLY A 394 -7.80 -34.33 4.56
CA GLY A 394 -8.60 -33.44 5.40
C GLY A 394 -7.79 -32.46 6.27
N VAL A 395 -6.47 -32.36 6.09
CA VAL A 395 -5.62 -31.39 6.79
C VAL A 395 -4.92 -30.42 5.84
N VAL A 396 -4.52 -29.27 6.39
CA VAL A 396 -3.70 -28.25 5.75
C VAL A 396 -2.38 -28.18 6.51
N ALA A 397 -1.29 -28.56 5.85
CA ALA A 397 0.07 -28.55 6.38
C ALA A 397 0.85 -27.38 5.76
N ILE A 398 1.17 -26.38 6.58
CA ILE A 398 1.82 -25.13 6.19
C ILE A 398 3.26 -25.14 6.70
N GLU A 399 4.22 -25.12 5.79
CA GLU A 399 5.63 -25.08 6.11
C GLU A 399 6.08 -23.64 6.35
N VAL A 400 6.69 -23.39 7.51
CA VAL A 400 7.14 -22.06 7.95
C VAL A 400 8.64 -22.07 8.25
N ALA A 401 9.32 -21.00 7.88
CA ALA A 401 10.75 -20.78 8.09
C ALA A 401 11.07 -19.34 8.53
N SER A 402 10.29 -18.81 9.48
CA SER A 402 10.52 -17.48 10.06
C SER A 402 11.88 -17.40 10.75
N GLY A 403 12.60 -16.30 10.52
CA GLY A 403 13.92 -16.04 11.06
C GLY A 403 13.94 -15.43 12.46
N ALA A 404 15.15 -15.18 12.94
CA ALA A 404 15.40 -14.23 14.02
C ALA A 404 15.70 -12.86 13.38
N HIS A 405 14.66 -12.09 13.08
CA HIS A 405 14.80 -10.77 12.48
C HIS A 405 15.09 -9.71 13.57
N LEU A 406 16.01 -8.77 13.30
CA LEU A 406 16.53 -7.80 14.29
C LEU A 406 15.47 -6.87 14.92
N ARG A 407 14.27 -6.82 14.32
CA ARG A 407 13.11 -6.04 14.78
C ARG A 407 11.90 -6.89 15.18
N ALA A 408 11.97 -8.21 15.00
CA ALA A 408 10.89 -9.14 15.32
C ALA A 408 10.93 -9.53 16.81
N PHE A 409 10.24 -8.76 17.65
CA PHE A 409 10.17 -9.01 19.08
C PHE A 409 8.76 -9.44 19.51
N GLY A 410 8.68 -10.60 20.16
CA GLY A 410 7.44 -11.09 20.78
C GLY A 410 6.96 -12.40 20.16
N ARG A 411 5.64 -12.58 20.15
CA ARG A 411 4.99 -13.80 19.63
C ARG A 411 4.96 -13.78 18.11
N ARG A 412 5.33 -14.91 17.50
CA ARG A 412 5.11 -15.20 16.07
C ARG A 412 3.70 -15.74 15.90
N THR A 413 2.97 -15.22 14.94
CA THR A 413 1.59 -15.66 14.65
C THR A 413 1.50 -15.99 13.17
N LEU A 414 1.18 -17.24 12.83
CA LEU A 414 0.78 -17.60 11.48
C LEU A 414 -0.65 -17.09 11.26
N CYS A 415 -0.78 -16.14 10.34
CA CYS A 415 -2.02 -15.51 9.96
C CYS A 415 -2.49 -16.08 8.63
N LEU A 416 -3.73 -16.54 8.57
CA LEU A 416 -4.38 -17.09 7.38
C LEU A 416 -5.62 -16.26 7.06
N VAL A 417 -5.89 -15.99 5.78
CA VAL A 417 -7.13 -15.34 5.32
C VAL A 417 -7.65 -15.97 4.03
N GLY A 418 -8.96 -16.02 3.90
CA GLY A 418 -9.67 -16.58 2.74
C GLY A 418 -10.93 -15.78 2.45
N CYS A 419 -11.53 -16.01 1.28
CA CYS A 419 -12.77 -15.36 0.89
C CYS A 419 -13.69 -16.35 0.16
N ASP A 420 -14.88 -16.54 0.73
CA ASP A 420 -16.00 -17.28 0.14
C ASP A 420 -17.30 -16.63 0.61
N GLY A 421 -17.98 -15.89 -0.29
CA GLY A 421 -19.08 -14.97 0.03
C GLY A 421 -18.70 -13.73 0.85
N GLY A 422 -17.67 -13.83 1.70
CA GLY A 422 -17.06 -12.76 2.48
C GLY A 422 -15.67 -13.17 2.99
N VAL A 423 -14.91 -12.20 3.50
CA VAL A 423 -13.54 -12.41 3.99
C VAL A 423 -13.57 -13.05 5.38
N THR A 424 -12.74 -14.07 5.61
CA THR A 424 -12.55 -14.73 6.90
C THR A 424 -11.07 -14.87 7.22
N GLY A 425 -10.73 -14.87 8.51
CA GLY A 425 -9.36 -14.96 9.00
C GLY A 425 -9.19 -15.97 10.13
N ALA A 426 -7.98 -16.52 10.25
CA ALA A 426 -7.56 -17.39 11.34
C ALA A 426 -6.14 -17.01 11.79
N ALA A 427 -5.87 -17.10 13.09
CA ALA A 427 -4.58 -16.84 13.70
C ALA A 427 -4.10 -18.04 14.53
N ILE A 428 -2.83 -18.41 14.38
CA ILE A 428 -2.19 -19.53 15.04
C ILE A 428 -0.88 -19.06 15.68
N ASP A 429 -0.81 -19.09 17.00
CA ASP A 429 0.37 -18.68 17.75
C ASP A 429 1.46 -19.76 17.68
N LEU A 430 2.65 -19.42 17.17
CA LEU A 430 3.74 -20.39 17.01
C LEU A 430 4.60 -20.49 18.27
N PRO A 431 4.60 -21.64 18.98
CA PRO A 431 5.42 -21.83 20.17
C PRO A 431 6.92 -21.95 19.84
N PRO A 432 7.82 -21.77 20.84
CA PRO A 432 9.27 -21.90 20.63
C PRO A 432 9.74 -23.32 20.23
N HIS A 433 8.94 -24.33 20.54
CA HIS A 433 9.16 -25.75 20.27
C HIS A 433 7.83 -26.39 19.87
N GLY A 434 7.89 -27.55 19.21
CA GLY A 434 6.71 -28.24 18.71
C GLY A 434 5.72 -28.64 19.81
N GLY A 435 4.45 -28.76 19.43
CA GLY A 435 3.34 -29.06 20.32
C GLY A 435 2.00 -28.61 19.75
N ARG A 436 0.93 -28.81 20.53
CA ARG A 436 -0.44 -28.45 20.15
C ARG A 436 -0.58 -26.92 20.09
N VAL A 437 -1.27 -26.42 19.06
CA VAL A 437 -1.51 -25.00 18.82
C VAL A 437 -3.00 -24.73 18.64
N ALA A 438 -3.48 -23.60 19.16
CA ALA A 438 -4.88 -23.20 19.03
C ALA A 438 -5.07 -22.36 17.75
N VAL A 439 -6.03 -22.75 16.92
CA VAL A 439 -6.51 -21.92 15.80
C VAL A 439 -7.58 -20.97 16.35
N ARG A 440 -7.44 -19.66 16.10
CA ARG A 440 -8.30 -18.63 16.69
C ARG A 440 -8.96 -17.76 15.62
N ASP A 441 -10.21 -17.35 15.87
CA ASP A 441 -10.84 -16.19 15.21
C ASP A 441 -10.10 -14.93 15.67
N PRO A 442 -9.41 -14.17 14.78
CA PRO A 442 -8.63 -13.00 15.16
C PRO A 442 -9.49 -11.89 15.81
N ARG A 443 -10.74 -11.75 15.37
CA ARG A 443 -11.68 -10.69 15.79
C ARG A 443 -12.27 -10.94 17.17
N THR A 444 -12.50 -12.19 17.53
CA THR A 444 -13.12 -12.56 18.83
C THR A 444 -12.15 -13.19 19.82
N GLY A 445 -10.97 -13.64 19.37
CA GLY A 445 -10.01 -14.42 20.16
C GLY A 445 -10.47 -15.86 20.47
N ARG A 446 -11.68 -16.23 20.05
CA ARG A 446 -12.30 -17.55 20.27
C ARG A 446 -11.45 -18.63 19.59
N VAL A 447 -11.18 -19.71 20.31
CA VAL A 447 -10.57 -20.92 19.73
C VAL A 447 -11.60 -21.57 18.81
N LEU A 448 -11.23 -21.74 17.54
CA LEU A 448 -12.02 -22.45 16.53
C LEU A 448 -11.77 -23.97 16.60
N GLY A 449 -10.54 -24.34 16.95
CA GLY A 449 -10.11 -25.70 17.19
C GLY A 449 -8.60 -25.76 17.44
N GLU A 450 -8.03 -26.96 17.32
CA GLU A 450 -6.61 -27.20 17.59
C GLU A 450 -5.92 -27.82 16.37
N GLY A 451 -4.62 -27.58 16.27
CA GLY A 451 -3.71 -28.26 15.36
C GLY A 451 -2.38 -28.52 16.05
N GLU A 452 -1.36 -28.88 15.27
CA GLU A 452 -0.02 -29.18 15.79
C GLU A 452 1.06 -28.39 15.04
N PHE A 453 2.06 -27.94 15.78
CA PHE A 453 3.30 -27.41 15.21
C PHE A 453 4.42 -28.44 15.41
N HIS A 454 5.00 -28.92 14.33
CA HIS A 454 6.16 -29.81 14.34
C HIS A 454 7.39 -29.01 13.94
N GLY A 455 8.12 -28.48 14.92
CA GLY A 455 9.22 -27.57 14.65
C GLY A 455 9.89 -26.96 15.88
N ALA A 456 10.75 -25.98 15.66
CA ALA A 456 11.37 -25.19 16.70
C ALA A 456 11.75 -23.79 16.19
N ARG A 457 11.72 -22.80 17.08
CA ARG A 457 12.24 -21.43 16.87
C ARG A 457 11.69 -20.72 15.62
N GLY A 458 10.44 -20.98 15.23
CA GLY A 458 9.80 -20.39 14.05
C GLY A 458 10.02 -21.16 12.74
N ARG A 459 10.67 -22.34 12.79
CA ARG A 459 10.88 -23.24 11.65
C ARG A 459 10.20 -24.58 11.88
N GLY A 460 9.45 -25.07 10.88
CA GLY A 460 8.75 -26.36 10.94
C GLY A 460 7.43 -26.35 10.18
N THR A 461 6.57 -27.31 10.47
CA THR A 461 5.25 -27.46 9.82
C THR A 461 4.13 -27.23 10.82
N VAL A 462 3.17 -26.37 10.46
CA VAL A 462 1.90 -26.22 11.17
C VAL A 462 0.86 -27.07 10.45
N VAL A 463 0.25 -28.03 11.14
CA VAL A 463 -0.79 -28.91 10.63
C VAL A 463 -2.10 -28.56 11.33
N VAL A 464 -3.13 -28.22 10.55
CA VAL A 464 -4.49 -27.96 11.05
C VAL A 464 -5.52 -28.76 10.25
N PRO A 465 -6.64 -29.18 10.87
CA PRO A 465 -7.82 -29.64 10.13
C PRO A 465 -8.27 -28.60 9.11
N ALA A 466 -8.66 -29.04 7.91
CA ALA A 466 -8.92 -28.16 6.78
C ALA A 466 -10.15 -27.25 6.97
N GLU A 467 -11.11 -27.69 7.78
CA GLU A 467 -12.28 -26.92 8.22
C GLU A 467 -11.94 -25.74 9.16
N LEU A 468 -10.74 -25.73 9.74
CA LEU A 468 -10.24 -24.61 10.54
C LEU A 468 -9.44 -23.58 9.71
N ALA A 469 -9.08 -23.92 8.47
CA ALA A 469 -8.45 -22.99 7.55
C ALA A 469 -9.51 -22.14 6.83
N PRO A 470 -9.31 -20.82 6.65
CA PRO A 470 -10.26 -19.96 5.94
C PRO A 470 -10.62 -20.49 4.55
N PRO A 471 -11.92 -20.66 4.22
CA PRO A 471 -12.38 -21.14 2.93
C PRO A 471 -12.12 -20.12 1.81
N GLY A 472 -12.15 -20.60 0.57
CA GLY A 472 -12.02 -19.79 -0.63
C GLY A 472 -11.18 -20.46 -1.71
N ALA A 473 -11.30 -19.96 -2.95
CA ALA A 473 -10.51 -20.46 -4.08
C ALA A 473 -8.99 -20.22 -3.91
N VAL A 474 -8.63 -19.18 -3.17
CA VAL A 474 -7.25 -18.88 -2.75
C VAL A 474 -7.28 -18.50 -1.27
N THR A 475 -6.37 -19.10 -0.49
CA THR A 475 -6.08 -18.68 0.90
C THR A 475 -4.72 -17.98 0.89
N PHE A 476 -4.58 -16.86 1.59
CA PHE A 476 -3.29 -16.18 1.78
C PHE A 476 -2.77 -16.41 3.20
N ALA A 477 -1.44 -16.41 3.35
CA ALA A 477 -0.78 -16.55 4.64
C ALA A 477 0.39 -15.57 4.81
N LYS A 478 0.60 -15.10 6.05
CA LYS A 478 1.82 -14.39 6.48
C LYS A 478 2.22 -14.73 7.92
N ILE A 479 3.44 -14.36 8.31
CA ILE A 479 3.92 -14.46 9.70
C ILE A 479 3.95 -13.07 10.32
N GLU A 480 3.04 -12.84 11.26
CA GLU A 480 2.97 -11.62 12.06
C GLU A 480 3.88 -11.71 13.29
N HIS A 481 4.48 -10.58 13.64
CA HIS A 481 5.26 -10.40 14.87
C HIS A 481 4.63 -9.30 15.72
N ALA A 482 4.37 -9.58 17.00
CA ALA A 482 3.62 -8.68 17.89
C ALA A 482 4.24 -7.27 18.13
N ARG A 483 5.40 -6.96 17.55
CA ARG A 483 6.06 -5.64 17.57
C ARG A 483 6.81 -5.43 16.26
N GLY A 484 6.43 -4.41 15.50
CA GLY A 484 7.04 -4.01 14.24
C GLY A 484 6.32 -2.78 13.65
N PHE A 485 6.91 -2.18 12.61
CA PHE A 485 6.24 -1.23 11.69
C PHE A 485 6.29 -1.74 10.24
N PHE A 486 7.13 -2.74 9.98
CA PHE A 486 7.24 -3.46 8.72
C PHE A 486 7.26 -4.95 9.07
N ASP A 487 6.63 -5.75 8.22
CA ASP A 487 6.51 -7.19 8.34
C ASP A 487 7.86 -7.88 8.03
N GLU A 488 8.00 -9.16 8.39
CA GLU A 488 9.14 -9.99 7.95
C GLU A 488 9.07 -10.26 6.44
N ALA A 489 7.84 -10.46 5.94
CA ALA A 489 7.45 -10.50 4.55
C ALA A 489 5.95 -10.14 4.47
N GLY A 490 5.46 -9.78 3.29
CA GLY A 490 4.03 -9.56 3.07
C GLY A 490 3.20 -10.85 3.07
N TRP A 491 2.15 -10.90 2.26
CA TRP A 491 1.29 -12.07 2.12
C TRP A 491 1.72 -12.98 0.97
N LYS A 492 1.60 -14.29 1.16
CA LYS A 492 1.80 -15.28 0.10
C LYS A 492 0.53 -16.10 -0.13
N ALA A 493 0.15 -16.25 -1.39
CA ALA A 493 -0.91 -17.17 -1.78
C ALA A 493 -0.48 -18.62 -1.45
N LEU A 494 -1.33 -19.34 -0.74
CA LEU A 494 -1.22 -20.77 -0.58
C LEU A 494 -1.85 -21.43 -1.81
N ALA A 495 -1.15 -22.38 -2.42
CA ALA A 495 -1.72 -23.17 -3.51
C ALA A 495 -3.05 -23.80 -3.06
N ALA A 496 -4.05 -23.72 -3.94
CA ALA A 496 -5.26 -24.53 -3.81
C ALA A 496 -4.87 -26.02 -3.77
N ALA A 497 -5.74 -26.87 -3.19
CA ALA A 497 -5.54 -28.30 -3.28
C ALA A 497 -5.48 -28.68 -4.77
N GLY A 498 -4.32 -29.18 -5.22
CA GLY A 498 -4.17 -29.57 -6.61
C GLY A 498 -5.20 -30.65 -6.93
N ARG A 499 -5.91 -30.51 -8.06
CA ARG A 499 -6.51 -31.69 -8.68
C ARG A 499 -5.39 -32.72 -8.84
N PRO A 500 -5.60 -34.00 -8.47
CA PRO A 500 -4.56 -35.01 -8.57
C PRO A 500 -4.04 -35.04 -10.01
N GLY A 501 -2.74 -34.81 -10.16
CA GLY A 501 -2.17 -34.39 -11.44
C GLY A 501 -2.33 -35.44 -12.52
N THR A 502 -2.75 -35.00 -13.71
CA THR A 502 -2.39 -35.70 -14.95
C THR A 502 -0.87 -35.67 -15.07
N ARG A 503 -0.23 -36.80 -14.76
CA ARG A 503 1.18 -37.02 -15.11
C ARG A 503 1.31 -36.97 -16.64
N SER A 504 2.31 -36.25 -17.11
CA SER A 504 2.83 -36.28 -18.48
C SER A 504 4.33 -36.48 -18.39
#